data_AF-A0A8B7ZBW8-F1
#
_entry.id   AF-A0A8B7ZBW8-F1
#
_cell.length_a   1.000
_cell.length_b   1.000
_cell.length_c   1.000
_cell.angle_alpha   90.00
_cell.angle_beta   90.00
_cell.angle_gamma   90.00
#
_symmetry.space_group_name_H-M   'P 1'
#
loop_
_entity.id
_entity.type
_entity.pdbx_description
1 polymer ?
#
loop_
_entity_poly.entity_id
_entity_poly.type
_entity_poly.pdbx_seq_one_letter_code
_entity_poly.pdbx_strand_id
1 'polypeptide(L)'
;MALVFGIGAGLFTLAIIWGFSLLMSIILSRASGGAKYGGIALVVLAGLITVILIIYPKEGVNPEPDTRITDRMFWPRIIILTVISIFALLCLVFMFIFHWTEPIYAKPIKSRRF
;
A
#
# COMPACT_ATOMS: atom_id res chain seq x y z
N MET A 1 -24.24 -4.28 10.18
CA MET A 1 -22.91 -4.81 9.77
C MET A 1 -22.89 -4.85 8.24
N ALA A 2 -21.98 -4.13 7.58
CA ALA A 2 -21.88 -4.15 6.12
C ALA A 2 -21.16 -5.43 5.66
N LEU A 3 -21.88 -6.29 4.94
CA LEU A 3 -21.34 -7.51 4.33
C LEU A 3 -21.08 -7.24 2.85
N VAL A 4 -19.90 -7.62 2.38
CA VAL A 4 -19.50 -7.58 0.97
C VAL A 4 -19.36 -9.03 0.53
N PHE A 5 -20.22 -9.51 -0.38
CA PHE A 5 -20.32 -10.93 -0.78
C PHE A 5 -20.55 -11.92 0.38
N GLY A 6 -21.21 -11.49 1.46
CA GLY A 6 -21.40 -12.32 2.66
C GLY A 6 -20.18 -12.40 3.59
N ILE A 7 -19.10 -11.70 3.24
CA ILE A 7 -17.90 -11.55 4.06
C ILE A 7 -17.93 -10.18 4.75
N GLY A 8 -17.53 -10.11 6.02
CA GLY A 8 -17.44 -8.84 6.74
C GLY A 8 -16.50 -7.86 6.02
N ALA A 9 -16.92 -6.60 5.85
CA ALA A 9 -16.16 -5.60 5.10
C ALA A 9 -14.69 -5.50 5.55
N GLY A 10 -14.40 -5.65 6.86
CA GLY A 10 -13.03 -5.64 7.37
C GLY A 10 -12.15 -6.81 6.90
N LEU A 11 -12.71 -8.02 6.74
CA LEU A 11 -11.96 -9.17 6.22
C LEU A 11 -11.69 -8.99 4.72
N PHE A 12 -12.67 -8.46 3.99
CA PHE A 12 -12.50 -8.14 2.57
C PHE A 12 -11.40 -7.08 2.35
N THR A 13 -11.36 -6.04 3.18
CA THR A 13 -10.29 -5.02 3.15
C THR A 13 -8.93 -5.64 3.48
N LEU A 14 -8.84 -6.49 4.51
CA LEU A 14 -7.60 -7.20 4.84
C LEU A 14 -7.10 -8.08 3.70
N ALA A 15 -7.98 -8.81 3.03
CA ALA A 15 -7.63 -9.66 1.90
C ALA A 15 -7.02 -8.85 0.74
N ILE A 16 -7.59 -7.67 0.43
CA ILE A 16 -7.06 -6.78 -0.61
C ILE A 16 -5.68 -6.25 -0.22
N ILE A 17 -5.51 -5.78 1.03
CA ILE A 17 -4.23 -5.23 1.52
C ILE A 17 -3.12 -6.28 1.44
N TRP A 18 -3.37 -7.49 1.94
CA TRP A 18 -2.40 -8.57 1.91
C TRP A 18 -2.13 -9.07 0.49
N GLY A 19 -3.17 -9.19 -0.34
CA GLY A 19 -3.02 -9.56 -1.74
C GLY A 19 -2.10 -8.61 -2.49
N PHE A 20 -2.33 -7.31 -2.38
CA PHE A 20 -1.48 -6.29 -3.01
C PHE A 20 -0.05 -6.27 -2.46
N SER A 21 0.10 -6.35 -1.13
CA SER A 21 1.41 -6.34 -0.48
C SER A 21 2.28 -7.51 -0.92
N LEU A 22 1.72 -8.72 -0.97
CA LEU A 22 2.43 -9.92 -1.40
C LEU A 22 2.76 -9.87 -2.89
N LEU A 23 1.81 -9.42 -3.72
CA LEU A 23 2.01 -9.33 -5.16
C LEU A 23 3.15 -8.35 -5.50
N MET A 24 3.20 -7.19 -4.83
CA MET A 24 4.32 -6.27 -4.98
C MET A 24 5.63 -6.83 -4.41
N SER A 25 5.58 -7.55 -3.29
CA SER A 25 6.77 -8.21 -2.74
C SER A 25 7.38 -9.23 -3.71
N ILE A 26 6.55 -9.97 -4.46
CA ILE A 26 6.99 -10.90 -5.50
C ILE A 26 7.61 -10.16 -6.69
N ILE A 27 7.08 -9.00 -7.07
CA ILE A 27 7.66 -8.20 -8.17
C ILE A 27 9.01 -7.63 -7.74
N LEU A 28 9.11 -7.11 -6.51
CA LEU A 28 10.34 -6.52 -5.97
C LEU A 28 11.43 -7.57 -5.71
N SER A 29 11.07 -8.82 -5.40
CA SER A 29 12.05 -9.89 -5.22
C SER A 29 12.82 -10.23 -6.50
N ARG A 30 12.26 -9.87 -7.66
CA ARG A 30 12.89 -10.04 -8.98
C ARG A 30 13.81 -8.87 -9.38
N ALA A 31 13.79 -7.76 -8.64
CA ALA A 31 14.63 -6.60 -8.92
C ALA A 31 16.06 -6.82 -8.39
N SER A 32 17.08 -6.41 -9.17
CA SER A 32 18.47 -6.46 -8.74
C SER A 32 18.82 -5.24 -7.85
N GLY A 33 19.75 -5.43 -6.90
CA GLY A 33 20.19 -4.37 -5.99
C GLY A 33 19.34 -4.23 -4.72
N GLY A 34 19.32 -3.03 -4.11
CA GLY A 34 18.65 -2.76 -2.83
C GLY A 34 17.13 -2.87 -2.85
N ALA A 35 16.51 -2.83 -4.04
CA ALA A 35 15.06 -2.95 -4.23
C ALA A 35 14.49 -4.30 -3.75
N LYS A 36 15.33 -5.35 -3.65
CA LYS A 36 14.95 -6.66 -3.10
C LYS A 36 14.45 -6.62 -1.65
N TYR A 37 14.90 -5.64 -0.86
CA TYR A 37 14.47 -5.48 0.54
C TYR A 37 13.11 -4.75 0.65
N GLY A 38 12.64 -4.11 -0.41
CA GLY A 38 11.36 -3.39 -0.40
C GLY A 38 10.15 -4.31 -0.19
N GLY A 39 10.25 -5.58 -0.58
CA GLY A 39 9.21 -6.57 -0.26
C GLY A 39 9.04 -6.80 1.24
N ILE A 40 10.14 -6.85 2.00
CA ILE A 40 10.10 -6.99 3.46
C ILE A 40 9.43 -5.76 4.09
N ALA A 41 9.78 -4.56 3.62
CA ALA A 41 9.17 -3.32 4.10
C ALA A 41 7.65 -3.28 3.85
N LEU A 42 7.18 -3.75 2.69
CA LEU A 42 5.75 -3.85 2.36
C LEU A 42 5.01 -4.82 3.27
N VAL A 43 5.57 -6.01 3.52
CA VAL A 43 4.97 -7.01 4.42
C VAL A 43 4.88 -6.49 5.86
N VAL A 44 5.92 -5.81 6.34
CA VAL A 44 5.93 -5.20 7.68
C VAL A 44 4.87 -4.11 7.79
N LEU A 45 4.74 -3.26 6.77
CA LEU A 45 3.73 -2.20 6.72
C LEU A 45 2.30 -2.78 6.72
N ALA A 46 2.04 -3.82 5.92
CA ALA A 46 0.75 -4.52 5.90
C ALA A 46 0.42 -5.17 7.26
N GLY A 47 1.44 -5.74 7.93
CA GLY A 47 1.32 -6.26 9.28
C GLY A 47 0.93 -5.19 10.30
N LEU A 48 1.61 -4.03 10.28
CA LEU A 48 1.29 -2.90 11.16
C LEU A 48 -0.14 -2.39 10.97
N ILE A 49 -0.59 -2.22 9.71
CA ILE A 49 -1.96 -1.83 9.40
C ILE A 49 -2.96 -2.86 9.95
N THR A 50 -2.64 -4.15 9.83
CA THR A 50 -3.48 -5.25 10.35
C THR A 50 -3.61 -5.17 11.87
N VAL A 51 -2.50 -4.98 12.59
CA VAL A 51 -2.50 -4.85 14.06
C VAL A 51 -3.34 -3.65 14.49
N ILE A 52 -3.18 -2.49 13.84
CA ILE A 52 -3.99 -1.30 14.11
C ILE A 52 -5.48 -1.59 13.91
N LEU A 53 -5.84 -2.29 12.82
CA LEU A 53 -7.23 -2.63 12.52
C LEU A 53 -7.85 -3.59 13.55
N ILE A 54 -7.04 -4.49 14.13
CA ILE A 54 -7.49 -5.44 15.15
C ILE A 54 -7.70 -4.73 16.50
N ILE A 55 -6.80 -3.82 16.86
CA ILE A 55 -6.87 -3.07 18.11
C ILE A 55 -7.94 -1.97 18.05
N TYR A 56 -8.32 -1.53 16.84
CA TYR A 56 -9.33 -0.51 16.65
C TYR A 56 -10.66 -0.91 17.32
N PRO A 57 -11.12 -0.14 18.33
CA PRO A 57 -12.33 -0.47 19.07
C PRO A 57 -13.52 -0.43 18.13
N LYS A 58 -14.15 -1.59 17.94
CA LYS A 58 -15.37 -1.71 17.15
C LYS A 58 -16.52 -1.19 18.01
N GLU A 59 -17.24 -0.18 17.51
CA GLU A 59 -18.43 0.33 18.19
C GLU A 59 -19.36 -0.83 18.57
N GLY A 60 -19.76 -0.85 19.84
CA GLY A 60 -20.52 -1.92 20.44
C GLY A 60 -21.88 -2.11 19.77
N VAL A 61 -22.39 -3.33 19.85
CA VAL A 61 -23.74 -3.73 19.44
C VAL A 61 -24.77 -3.09 20.38
N ASN A 62 -24.87 -1.76 20.39
CA ASN A 62 -25.93 -1.07 21.11
C ASN A 62 -26.58 -0.05 20.18
N PRO A 63 -27.84 -0.27 19.76
CA PRO A 63 -28.54 0.65 18.89
C PRO A 63 -29.04 1.81 19.76
N GLU A 64 -28.19 2.80 20.02
CA GLU A 64 -28.73 4.10 20.40
C GLU A 64 -29.46 4.69 19.18
N PRO A 65 -30.65 5.29 19.35
CA PRO A 65 -31.41 5.85 18.24
C PRO A 65 -30.58 6.93 17.54
N ASP A 66 -30.26 6.63 16.28
CA ASP A 66 -29.37 7.36 15.39
C ASP A 66 -29.98 8.72 15.02
N THR A 67 -29.87 9.69 15.93
CA THR A 67 -30.24 11.11 15.69
C THR A 67 -29.09 11.89 15.06
N ARG A 68 -27.95 11.25 14.79
CA ARG A 68 -26.81 11.87 14.13
C ARG A 68 -26.95 11.68 12.63
N ILE A 69 -27.07 12.79 11.90
CA ILE A 69 -26.98 12.79 10.44
C ILE A 69 -25.54 12.40 10.08
N THR A 70 -25.33 11.10 9.87
CA THR A 70 -24.02 10.54 9.57
C THR A 70 -23.90 10.37 8.06
N ASP A 71 -22.83 10.92 7.47
CA ASP A 71 -22.61 10.81 6.02
C ASP A 71 -22.33 9.34 5.64
N ARG A 72 -23.33 8.70 5.01
CA ARG A 72 -23.22 7.31 4.54
C ARG A 72 -22.09 7.11 3.52
N MET A 73 -21.64 8.16 2.84
CA MET A 73 -20.53 8.09 1.88
C MET A 73 -19.14 8.29 2.52
N PHE A 74 -19.05 8.54 3.82
CA PHE A 74 -17.78 8.76 4.51
C PHE A 74 -16.82 7.57 4.36
N TRP A 75 -17.32 6.36 4.63
CA TRP A 75 -16.51 5.14 4.59
C TRP A 75 -15.98 4.80 3.18
N PRO A 76 -16.82 4.75 2.13
CA PRO A 76 -16.34 4.55 0.77
C PRO A 76 -15.29 5.59 0.34
N ARG A 77 -15.48 6.87 0.69
CA ARG A 77 -14.51 7.93 0.36
C ARG A 77 -13.17 7.70 1.05
N ILE A 78 -13.17 7.37 2.34
CA ILE A 78 -11.93 7.10 3.08
C ILE A 78 -11.20 5.87 2.53
N ILE A 79 -11.92 4.81 2.16
CA ILE A 79 -11.32 3.63 1.53
C ILE A 79 -10.68 3.99 0.19
N ILE A 80 -11.40 4.69 -0.69
CA ILE A 80 -10.89 5.14 -1.99
C ILE A 80 -9.66 6.04 -1.81
N LEU A 81 -9.72 7.00 -0.88
CA LEU A 81 -8.62 7.91 -0.59
C LEU A 81 -7.38 7.16 -0.09
N THR A 82 -7.57 6.18 0.79
CA THR A 82 -6.49 5.36 1.36
C THR A 82 -5.83 4.52 0.26
N VAL A 83 -6.63 3.88 -0.60
CA VAL A 83 -6.12 3.09 -1.72
C VAL A 83 -5.33 3.98 -2.68
N ILE A 84 -5.89 5.12 -3.10
CA ILE A 84 -5.21 6.07 -4.01
C ILE A 84 -3.90 6.57 -3.38
N SER A 85 -3.89 6.88 -2.08
CA SER A 85 -2.70 7.32 -1.37
C SER A 85 -1.59 6.26 -1.36
N ILE A 86 -1.93 4.99 -1.15
CA ILE A 86 -0.99 3.87 -1.21
C ILE A 86 -0.38 3.75 -2.61
N PHE A 87 -1.21 3.78 -3.66
CA PHE A 87 -0.71 3.71 -5.04
C PHE A 87 0.16 4.92 -5.41
N ALA A 88 -0.20 6.12 -4.95
CA ALA A 88 0.58 7.32 -5.19
C ALA A 88 1.98 7.21 -4.54
N LEU A 89 2.05 6.76 -3.29
CA LEU A 89 3.31 6.51 -2.58
C LEU A 89 4.15 5.44 -3.28
N LEU A 90 3.53 4.35 -3.72
CA LEU A 90 4.21 3.25 -4.40
C LEU A 90 4.80 3.72 -5.73
N CYS A 91 4.04 4.49 -6.50
CA CYS A 91 4.50 5.08 -7.77
C CYS A 91 5.67 6.05 -7.55
N LEU A 92 5.61 6.87 -6.49
CA LEU A 92 6.68 7.79 -6.12
C LEU A 92 7.98 7.06 -5.79
N VAL A 93 7.91 5.99 -5.00
CA VAL A 93 9.08 5.16 -4.67
C VAL A 93 9.68 4.53 -5.93
N PHE A 94 8.85 4.01 -6.84
CA PHE A 94 9.33 3.42 -8.09
C PHE A 94 9.95 4.47 -9.01
N MET A 95 9.35 5.66 -9.12
CA MET A 95 9.92 6.77 -9.90
C MET A 95 11.31 7.16 -9.36
N PHE A 96 11.44 7.25 -8.04
CA PHE A 96 12.71 7.60 -7.41
C PHE A 96 13.80 6.59 -7.73
N ILE A 97 13.52 5.29 -7.55
CA ILE A 97 14.49 4.22 -7.81
C ILE A 97 14.81 4.12 -9.30
N PHE A 98 13.80 4.03 -10.16
CA PHE A 98 14.03 3.64 -11.55
C PHE A 98 14.31 4.79 -12.50
N HIS A 99 13.97 6.03 -12.18
CA HIS A 99 14.19 7.16 -13.09
C HIS A 99 15.15 8.19 -12.52
N TRP A 100 15.16 8.38 -11.20
CA TRP A 100 16.02 9.42 -10.60
C TRP A 100 17.42 8.92 -10.25
N THR A 101 17.58 7.62 -9.97
CA THR A 101 18.89 7.04 -9.62
C THR A 101 19.60 6.34 -10.76
N GLU A 102 19.17 6.54 -12.01
CA GLU A 102 19.89 5.97 -13.16
C GLU A 102 21.32 6.53 -13.23
N PRO A 103 22.35 5.65 -13.24
CA PRO A 103 23.73 6.09 -13.28
C PRO A 103 24.05 6.72 -14.64
N ILE A 104 24.47 8.00 -14.61
CA ILE A 104 24.95 8.70 -15.81
C ILE A 104 26.38 8.23 -16.09
N TYR A 105 26.52 7.31 -17.04
CA TYR A 105 27.84 6.83 -17.47
C TYR A 105 28.54 7.89 -18.31
N ALA A 106 29.77 8.26 -17.91
CA ALA A 106 30.61 9.15 -18.70
C ALA A 106 31.03 8.47 -20.02
N LYS A 107 31.03 9.22 -21.13
CA LYS A 107 31.59 8.74 -22.40
C LYS A 107 33.08 8.47 -22.22
N PRO A 108 33.60 7.31 -22.68
CA PRO A 108 35.02 7.00 -22.58
C PRO A 108 35.85 8.00 -23.42
N ILE A 109 36.85 8.60 -22.80
CA ILE A 109 37.79 9.49 -23.48
C ILE A 109 38.63 8.64 -24.44
N LYS A 110 38.47 8.85 -25.74
CA LYS A 110 39.38 8.28 -26.75
C LYS A 110 40.73 8.99 -26.62
N SER A 111 41.66 8.39 -25.88
CA SER A 111 43.06 8.81 -25.91
C SER A 111 43.61 8.51 -27.30
N ARG A 112 43.84 9.56 -28.08
CA ARG A 112 44.56 9.47 -29.35
C ARG A 112 46.03 9.29 -28.96
N ARG A 113 46.54 8.06 -29.07
CA ARG A 113 47.99 7.79 -28.98
C ARG A 113 48.69 8.71 -29.99
N PHE A 114 49.55 9.59 -29.48
CA PHE A 114 50.55 10.31 -30.26
C PHE A 114 51.73 9.38 -30.53
#